data_AF-A0A409XJ66-F1
#
_entry.id   AF-A0A409XJ66-F1
#
_cell.length_a   1.000
_cell.length_b   1.000
_cell.length_c   1.000
_cell.angle_alpha   90.00
_cell.angle_beta   90.00
_cell.angle_gamma   90.00
#
_symmetry.space_group_name_H-M   'P 1'
#
loop_
_entity.id
_entity.type
_entity.pdbx_description
1 polymer ?
#
loop_
_entity_poly.entity_id
_entity_poly.type
_entity_poly.pdbx_seq_one_letter_code
_entity_poly.pdbx_strand_id
1 'polypeptide(L)'
;MSSKGNGNSSNSGYTYTGSGTNSQGNHYCSRSGDDGGSGYHYSNTNGSYYYANTNGSTYYNSGSGQSTYTAPSGYSVSKSSGKDKSYYYKNTNGSKYFNDGKGGSKYTSPSGDVRTSSGKK
;
A
#
# COMPACT_ATOMS: atom_id res chain seq x y z
N MET A 1 -15.09 34.90 3.98
CA MET A 1 -14.36 33.84 3.26
C MET A 1 -15.36 32.75 2.93
N SER A 2 -15.52 32.46 1.64
CA SER A 2 -16.68 31.77 1.08
C SER A 2 -16.75 30.30 1.47
N SER A 3 -17.90 29.91 2.02
CA SER A 3 -18.32 28.53 2.27
C SER A 3 -18.30 27.74 0.97
N LYS A 4 -17.44 26.71 0.87
CA LYS A 4 -17.45 25.78 -0.27
C LYS A 4 -18.02 24.45 0.16
N GLY A 5 -19.16 24.13 -0.45
CA GLY A 5 -20.03 23.02 -0.12
C GLY A 5 -19.33 21.68 -0.11
N ASN A 6 -19.71 20.89 0.89
CA ASN A 6 -19.29 19.52 1.10
C ASN A 6 -20.03 18.63 0.09
N GLY A 7 -19.43 18.44 -1.08
CA GLY A 7 -19.93 17.56 -2.12
C GLY A 7 -19.78 16.10 -1.70
N ASN A 8 -20.84 15.58 -1.10
CA ASN A 8 -20.99 14.17 -0.71
C ASN A 8 -21.06 13.31 -1.98
N SER A 9 -19.91 12.81 -2.47
CA SER A 9 -19.85 11.86 -3.57
C SER A 9 -19.97 10.43 -3.02
N SER A 10 -21.18 10.05 -2.63
CA SER A 10 -21.55 8.70 -2.21
C SER A 10 -21.71 7.78 -3.43
N ASN A 11 -20.60 7.29 -3.96
CA ASN A 11 -20.56 6.17 -4.91
C ASN A 11 -19.27 5.35 -4.71
N SER A 12 -18.90 5.08 -3.46
CA SER A 12 -17.63 4.41 -3.14
C SER A 12 -17.71 3.31 -2.09
N GLY A 13 -18.92 2.93 -1.64
CA GLY A 13 -19.10 1.86 -0.62
C GLY A 13 -18.54 2.23 0.75
N TYR A 14 -18.28 3.53 0.98
CA TYR A 14 -17.84 4.07 2.26
C TYR A 14 -18.30 5.53 2.40
N THR A 15 -18.43 5.95 3.66
CA THR A 15 -18.74 7.32 4.07
C THR A 15 -17.53 7.94 4.77
N TYR A 16 -17.23 9.21 4.46
CA TYR A 16 -16.19 9.95 5.17
C TYR A 16 -16.66 10.33 6.57
N THR A 17 -15.94 9.90 7.60
CA THR A 17 -16.30 10.13 9.01
C THR A 17 -15.51 11.27 9.66
N GLY A 18 -14.41 11.68 9.04
CA GLY A 18 -13.65 12.86 9.48
C GLY A 18 -12.40 13.09 8.65
N SER A 19 -11.88 14.31 8.68
CA SER A 19 -10.62 14.65 8.06
C SER A 19 -9.96 15.83 8.78
N GLY A 20 -8.67 16.03 8.50
CA GLY A 20 -7.94 17.19 9.01
C GLY A 20 -6.54 17.28 8.42
N THR A 21 -5.86 18.36 8.78
CA THR A 21 -4.48 18.62 8.39
C THR A 21 -3.70 19.00 9.64
N ASN A 22 -2.53 18.39 9.84
CA ASN A 22 -1.67 18.71 10.97
C ASN A 22 -0.78 19.95 10.67
N SER A 23 -0.06 20.44 11.68
CA SER A 23 0.81 21.62 11.55
C SER A 23 1.96 21.45 10.56
N GLN A 24 2.28 20.22 10.16
CA GLN A 24 3.31 19.88 9.16
C GLN A 24 2.73 19.81 7.74
N GLY A 25 1.43 20.07 7.56
CA GLY A 25 0.73 20.00 6.28
C GLY A 25 0.31 18.59 5.86
N ASN A 26 0.46 17.59 6.74
CA ASN A 26 0.01 16.22 6.44
C ASN A 26 -1.50 16.14 6.60
N HIS A 27 -2.16 15.50 5.64
CA HIS A 27 -3.61 15.33 5.63
C HIS A 27 -3.99 13.92 6.06
N TYR A 28 -5.05 13.81 6.86
CA TYR A 28 -5.60 12.55 7.31
C TYR A 28 -7.11 12.53 7.10
N CYS A 29 -7.64 11.33 6.85
CA CYS A 29 -9.05 11.14 6.61
C CYS A 29 -9.50 9.75 7.06
N SER A 30 -10.57 9.73 7.84
CA SER A 30 -11.23 8.51 8.32
C SER A 30 -12.49 8.26 7.50
N ARG A 31 -12.79 6.99 7.28
CA ARG A 31 -13.96 6.51 6.53
C ARG A 31 -14.57 5.31 7.23
N SER A 32 -15.87 5.14 7.10
CA SER A 32 -16.61 3.94 7.50
C SER A 32 -17.14 3.28 6.25
N GLY A 33 -16.87 2.00 6.08
CA GLY A 33 -17.51 1.17 5.07
C GLY A 33 -18.95 0.87 5.44
N ASP A 34 -19.76 0.55 4.44
CA ASP A 34 -21.15 0.14 4.63
C ASP A 34 -21.26 -1.22 5.34
N ASP A 35 -20.17 -1.99 5.36
CA ASP A 35 -19.98 -3.26 6.07
C ASP A 35 -19.61 -3.10 7.55
N GLY A 36 -19.56 -1.86 8.06
CA GLY A 36 -19.11 -1.55 9.42
C GLY A 36 -17.58 -1.55 9.58
N GLY A 37 -16.82 -1.80 8.50
CA GLY A 37 -15.37 -1.69 8.50
C GLY A 37 -14.92 -0.23 8.63
N SER A 38 -13.79 0.01 9.29
CA SER A 38 -13.17 1.34 9.33
C SER A 38 -12.03 1.42 8.33
N GLY A 39 -11.95 2.51 7.59
CA GLY A 39 -10.82 2.81 6.72
C GLY A 39 -10.18 4.14 7.10
N TYR A 40 -8.95 4.32 6.64
CA TYR A 40 -8.14 5.48 6.95
C TYR A 40 -7.24 5.80 5.75
N HIS A 41 -7.03 7.09 5.49
CA HIS A 41 -6.07 7.58 4.52
C HIS A 41 -5.21 8.65 5.18
N TYR A 42 -3.90 8.58 4.96
CA TYR A 42 -2.93 9.53 5.47
C TYR A 42 -1.95 9.89 4.37
N SER A 43 -1.77 11.17 4.10
CA SER A 43 -0.85 11.67 3.07
C SER A 43 0.10 12.69 3.67
N ASN A 44 1.38 12.48 3.45
CA ASN A 44 2.45 13.36 3.89
C ASN A 44 2.81 14.37 2.79
N THR A 45 3.36 15.50 3.20
CA THR A 45 3.85 16.54 2.28
C THR A 45 5.00 16.08 1.38
N ASN A 46 5.75 15.05 1.80
CA ASN A 46 6.80 14.42 0.99
C ASN A 46 6.27 13.50 -0.12
N GLY A 47 4.94 13.45 -0.34
CA GLY A 47 4.28 12.65 -1.37
C GLY A 47 4.03 11.20 -0.97
N SER A 48 4.55 10.74 0.17
CA SER A 48 4.19 9.42 0.70
C SER A 48 2.76 9.40 1.21
N TYR A 49 2.09 8.26 1.08
CA TYR A 49 0.73 8.11 1.58
C TYR A 49 0.45 6.66 2.00
N TYR A 50 -0.57 6.52 2.84
CA TYR A 50 -1.00 5.27 3.41
C TYR A 50 -2.53 5.17 3.35
N TYR A 51 -3.01 3.99 2.97
CA TYR A 51 -4.41 3.58 3.04
C TYR A 51 -4.53 2.37 3.95
N ALA A 52 -5.44 2.45 4.92
CA ALA A 52 -6.11 1.28 5.49
C ALA A 52 -7.52 1.21 4.90
N ASN A 53 -7.83 0.10 4.24
CA ASN A 53 -9.12 -0.14 3.62
C ASN A 53 -10.05 -0.84 4.61
N THR A 54 -11.35 -0.68 4.40
CA THR A 54 -12.40 -1.26 5.27
C THR A 54 -12.34 -2.79 5.31
N ASN A 55 -11.92 -3.41 4.20
CA ASN A 55 -11.67 -4.85 4.12
C ASN A 55 -10.43 -5.35 4.88
N GLY A 56 -9.72 -4.48 5.60
CA GLY A 56 -8.50 -4.81 6.36
C GLY A 56 -7.20 -4.81 5.55
N SER A 57 -7.26 -4.61 4.24
CA SER A 57 -6.05 -4.46 3.42
C SER A 57 -5.42 -3.08 3.64
N THR A 58 -4.10 -3.00 3.43
CA THR A 58 -3.37 -1.74 3.54
C THR A 58 -2.52 -1.51 2.30
N TYR A 59 -2.29 -0.24 1.98
CA TYR A 59 -1.42 0.18 0.90
C TYR A 59 -0.57 1.36 1.36
N TYR A 60 0.73 1.25 1.17
CA TYR A 60 1.69 2.32 1.46
C TYR A 60 2.43 2.69 0.18
N ASN A 61 2.57 3.97 -0.08
CA ASN A 61 3.44 4.52 -1.12
C ASN A 61 4.48 5.42 -0.47
N SER A 62 5.75 5.24 -0.81
CA SER A 62 6.84 5.99 -0.20
C SER A 62 7.00 7.41 -0.75
N GLY A 63 6.30 7.79 -1.81
CA GLY A 63 6.53 9.03 -2.56
C GLY A 63 7.84 9.03 -3.38
N SER A 64 8.74 8.10 -3.09
CA SER A 64 10.07 7.94 -3.70
C SER A 64 10.17 6.74 -4.64
N GLY A 65 9.02 6.27 -5.14
CA GLY A 65 8.98 5.19 -6.13
C GLY A 65 9.00 3.78 -5.57
N GLN A 66 8.61 3.58 -4.31
CA GLN A 66 8.29 2.27 -3.75
C GLN A 66 6.85 2.25 -3.28
N SER A 67 6.20 1.10 -3.38
CA SER A 67 4.89 0.88 -2.77
C SER A 67 4.79 -0.51 -2.18
N THR A 68 3.98 -0.67 -1.14
CA THR A 68 3.69 -1.95 -0.50
C THR A 68 2.20 -2.11 -0.33
N TYR A 69 1.66 -3.21 -0.83
CA TYR A 69 0.31 -3.66 -0.55
C TYR A 69 0.37 -4.80 0.46
N THR A 70 -0.46 -4.77 1.49
CA THR A 70 -0.66 -5.88 2.42
C THR A 70 -2.13 -6.28 2.36
N ALA A 71 -2.38 -7.54 2.04
CA ALA A 71 -3.72 -8.09 2.00
C ALA A 71 -4.26 -8.30 3.42
N PRO A 72 -5.60 -8.45 3.58
CA PRO A 72 -6.20 -8.74 4.87
C PRO A 72 -5.71 -10.09 5.43
N SER A 73 -5.40 -11.04 4.55
CA SER A 73 -4.83 -12.33 4.92
C SER A 73 -3.37 -12.26 5.38
N GLY A 74 -2.70 -11.11 5.21
CA GLY A 74 -1.33 -10.88 5.67
C GLY A 74 -0.23 -11.09 4.63
N TYR A 75 -0.54 -11.58 3.43
CA TYR A 75 0.47 -11.56 2.36
C TYR A 75 0.76 -10.11 1.96
N SER A 76 2.02 -9.81 1.64
CA SER A 76 2.40 -8.47 1.20
C SER A 76 3.27 -8.49 -0.05
N VAL A 77 3.11 -7.43 -0.84
CA VAL A 77 3.86 -7.21 -2.08
C VAL A 77 4.40 -5.80 -2.08
N SER A 78 5.72 -5.69 -2.07
CA SER A 78 6.43 -4.44 -2.30
C SER A 78 6.90 -4.37 -3.77
N LYS A 79 6.76 -3.19 -4.38
CA LYS A 79 7.10 -2.95 -5.79
C LYS A 79 7.89 -1.66 -5.90
N SER A 80 8.95 -1.70 -6.70
CA SER A 80 9.61 -0.48 -7.17
C SER A 80 8.95 0.04 -8.44
N SER A 81 8.99 1.36 -8.61
CA SER A 81 8.71 2.03 -9.87
C SER A 81 10.00 2.31 -10.62
N GLY A 82 9.94 2.33 -11.94
CA GLY A 82 11.11 2.58 -12.81
C GLY A 82 11.10 1.70 -14.04
N LYS A 83 12.20 1.73 -14.80
CA LYS A 83 12.43 0.83 -15.95
C LYS A 83 12.60 -0.62 -15.46
N ASP A 84 13.48 -0.82 -14.49
CA ASP A 84 13.75 -2.13 -13.87
C ASP A 84 12.90 -2.31 -12.62
N LYS A 85 11.60 -2.61 -12.82
CA LYS A 85 10.66 -2.80 -11.70
C LYS A 85 10.99 -4.09 -10.95
N SER A 86 11.41 -3.94 -9.70
CA SER A 86 11.65 -5.02 -8.77
C SER A 86 10.39 -5.31 -7.96
N TYR A 87 10.26 -6.56 -7.53
CA TYR A 87 9.14 -7.04 -6.74
C TYR A 87 9.64 -7.83 -5.56
N TYR A 88 8.97 -7.68 -4.43
CA TYR A 88 9.23 -8.45 -3.24
C TYR A 88 7.91 -8.92 -2.63
N TYR A 89 7.74 -10.24 -2.55
CA TYR A 89 6.56 -10.90 -2.02
C TYR A 89 6.91 -11.57 -0.70
N LYS A 90 6.07 -11.36 0.32
CA LYS A 90 6.06 -12.09 1.58
C LYS A 90 4.73 -12.81 1.68
N ASN A 91 4.76 -14.13 1.66
CA ASN A 91 3.57 -14.94 1.85
C ASN A 91 3.35 -15.21 3.35
N THR A 92 2.11 -15.52 3.70
CA THR A 92 1.69 -15.84 5.07
C THR A 92 2.36 -17.10 5.60
N ASN A 93 2.68 -18.05 4.72
CA ASN A 93 3.45 -19.24 5.06
C ASN A 93 4.94 -18.97 5.31
N GLY A 94 5.38 -17.71 5.33
CA GLY A 94 6.78 -17.32 5.57
C GLY A 94 7.69 -17.34 4.34
N SER A 95 7.23 -17.92 3.22
CA SER A 95 8.01 -17.90 1.98
C SER A 95 8.14 -16.49 1.42
N LYS A 96 9.28 -16.22 0.79
CA LYS A 96 9.63 -14.92 0.23
C LYS A 96 10.05 -15.08 -1.21
N TYR A 97 9.66 -14.15 -2.06
CA TYR A 97 10.14 -14.08 -3.44
C TYR A 97 10.60 -12.67 -3.76
N PHE A 98 11.75 -12.54 -4.39
CA PHE A 98 12.32 -11.29 -4.86
C PHE A 98 12.65 -11.40 -6.35
N ASN A 99 12.31 -10.38 -7.11
CA ASN A 99 12.75 -10.18 -8.49
C ASN A 99 13.43 -8.80 -8.58
N ASP A 100 14.60 -8.74 -9.20
CA ASP A 100 15.41 -7.52 -9.26
C ASP A 100 15.04 -6.55 -10.41
N GLY A 101 14.07 -6.92 -11.25
CA GLY A 101 13.67 -6.17 -12.43
C GLY A 101 14.63 -6.29 -13.62
N LYS A 102 15.73 -7.04 -13.48
CA LYS A 102 16.80 -7.24 -14.47
C LYS A 102 16.93 -8.71 -14.89
N GLY A 103 15.92 -9.53 -14.57
CA GLY A 103 15.86 -10.96 -14.86
C GLY A 103 16.41 -11.85 -13.75
N GLY A 104 17.00 -11.27 -12.70
CA GLY A 104 17.40 -12.00 -11.49
C GLY A 104 16.23 -12.22 -10.54
N SER A 105 16.22 -13.36 -9.86
CA SER A 105 15.24 -13.64 -8.81
C SER A 105 15.81 -14.52 -7.70
N LYS A 106 15.16 -14.43 -6.53
CA LYS A 106 15.47 -15.20 -5.33
C LYS A 106 14.16 -15.63 -4.67
N TYR A 107 14.01 -16.92 -4.46
CA TYR A 107 12.97 -17.50 -3.63
C TYR A 107 13.57 -18.03 -2.33
N THR A 108 12.90 -17.81 -1.21
CA THR A 108 13.20 -18.42 0.08
C THR A 108 11.97 -19.18 0.53
N SER A 109 12.09 -20.49 0.73
CA SER A 109 11.00 -21.33 1.22
C SER A 109 10.66 -21.00 2.69
N PRO A 110 9.53 -21.51 3.20
CA PRO A 110 9.22 -21.41 4.63
C PRO A 110 10.30 -22.06 5.54
N SER A 111 10.92 -23.14 5.08
CA SER A 111 12.03 -23.84 5.76
C SER A 111 13.36 -23.10 5.69
N GLY A 112 13.46 -22.02 4.90
CA GLY A 112 14.68 -21.22 4.74
C GLY A 112 15.54 -21.59 3.52
N ASP A 113 15.16 -22.61 2.74
CA ASP A 113 15.87 -22.99 1.52
C ASP A 113 15.83 -21.86 0.50
N VAL A 114 16.99 -21.54 -0.07
CA VAL A 114 17.12 -20.43 -1.03
C VAL A 114 17.36 -20.97 -2.43
N ARG A 115 16.56 -20.50 -3.39
CA ARG A 115 16.73 -20.75 -4.82
C ARG A 115 16.90 -19.42 -5.54
N THR A 116 17.97 -19.28 -6.31
CA THR A 116 18.24 -18.08 -7.12
C THR A 116 18.27 -18.40 -8.59
N SER A 117 17.80 -17.47 -9.42
CA SER A 117 17.96 -17.51 -10.87
C SER A 117 18.60 -16.20 -11.32
N SER A 118 19.60 -16.27 -12.20
CA SER A 118 20.16 -15.12 -12.90
C SER A 118 19.59 -15.09 -14.31
N GLY A 119 18.93 -13.99 -14.69
CA GLY A 119 18.51 -13.77 -16.07
C GLY A 119 19.73 -13.77 -16.98
N LYS A 120 19.66 -14.45 -18.13
CA LYS A 120 20.63 -14.21 -19.20
C LYS A 120 20.44 -12.77 -19.67
N LYS A 121 21.48 -11.96 -19.57
CA LYS A 121 21.54 -10.66 -20.25
C LYS A 121 21.51 -10.86 -21.77
#